data_AF-A0A3D5G9D3-F1
#
_entry.id   AF-A0A3D5G9D3-F1
#
_cell.length_a   1.000
_cell.length_b   1.000
_cell.length_c   1.000
_cell.angle_alpha   90.00
_cell.angle_beta   90.00
_cell.angle_gamma   90.00
#
_symmetry.space_group_name_H-M   'P 1'
#
loop_
_entity.id
_entity.type
_entity.pdbx_description
1 polymer ?
#
loop_
_entity_poly.entity_id
_entity_poly.type
_entity_poly.pdbx_seq_one_letter_code
_entity_poly.pdbx_strand_id
1 'polypeptide(L)'
;MQFVPVVDSNQRPLMPTTFARAEHWIKSGKATPFFRKGIFCVRLNVEPSNRHTQAVAVGIDPGSKREGYTVKSKAHTYLNQQFHAVDWVKDSEEASTNARRARRSRKTPYRPNRQNRKRGGIPPSTKARWQFKIRVVKVFATIFPISDIGIEDVKAITKKGGKRWNTSFSPLEVGKQWCYSELEKIAPVTKFDGYNDTYLTRQELGLKKSKAKLSNGFNAHCVDSWVMAYLMVGGDSGPENTAVRECKPIRIYRRQLHVFNPGKDGYRRPYGGSMSQGLKRGGIVKHPKYGKCYVGGEDVQKSRISLHSLDTGKRLCQNAKPADCKFLAYNSWRTVKPSF
;
A
#
# COMPACT_ATOMS: atom_id res chain seq x y z
N MET A 1 17.12 -11.97 11.10
CA MET A 1 16.86 -13.09 10.16
C MET A 1 15.73 -12.73 9.17
N GLN A 2 15.61 -13.37 7.98
CA GLN A 2 14.46 -13.15 7.06
C GLN A 2 13.42 -14.27 7.16
N PHE A 3 12.16 -13.89 7.37
CA PHE A 3 11.03 -14.80 7.51
C PHE A 3 10.18 -14.86 6.23
N VAL A 4 9.57 -16.03 6.02
CA VAL A 4 8.69 -16.34 4.89
C VAL A 4 7.30 -16.66 5.43
N PRO A 5 6.26 -15.92 5.03
CA PRO A 5 4.88 -16.23 5.37
C PRO A 5 4.46 -17.59 4.78
N VAL A 6 3.72 -18.35 5.55
CA VAL A 6 3.27 -19.70 5.21
C VAL A 6 1.74 -19.72 5.20
N VAL A 7 1.15 -20.33 4.19
CA VAL A 7 -0.30 -20.61 4.15
C VAL A 7 -0.53 -22.10 3.92
N ASP A 8 -1.66 -22.62 4.41
CA ASP A 8 -2.08 -23.99 4.12
C ASP A 8 -2.67 -24.14 2.71
N SER A 9 -3.07 -25.37 2.36
CA SER A 9 -3.77 -25.71 1.11
C SER A 9 -5.05 -24.89 0.89
N ASN A 10 -5.74 -24.50 1.98
CA ASN A 10 -6.95 -23.69 2.00
C ASN A 10 -6.68 -22.17 2.04
N GLN A 11 -5.42 -21.73 1.87
CA GLN A 11 -4.99 -20.32 1.97
C GLN A 11 -5.18 -19.69 3.36
N ARG A 12 -5.31 -20.50 4.40
CA ARG A 12 -5.33 -20.01 5.79
C ARG A 12 -3.91 -19.71 6.22
N PRO A 13 -3.63 -18.51 6.78
CA PRO A 13 -2.29 -18.16 7.20
C PRO A 13 -1.84 -18.97 8.42
N LEU A 14 -0.59 -19.42 8.40
CA LEU A 14 0.09 -20.13 9.48
C LEU A 14 1.26 -19.29 10.01
N MET A 15 1.90 -19.77 11.07
CA MET A 15 3.11 -19.11 11.58
C MET A 15 4.21 -19.03 10.51
N PRO A 16 4.85 -17.86 10.31
CA PRO A 16 5.95 -17.72 9.38
C PRO A 16 7.12 -18.62 9.73
N THR A 17 7.90 -19.00 8.72
CA THR A 17 9.08 -19.83 8.88
C THR A 17 10.34 -19.13 8.38
N THR A 18 11.49 -19.74 8.61
CA THR A 18 12.77 -19.20 8.14
C THR A 18 12.95 -19.46 6.65
N PHE A 19 13.71 -18.61 5.96
CA PHE A 19 13.96 -18.81 4.52
C PHE A 19 14.57 -20.19 4.21
N ALA A 20 15.55 -20.65 4.99
CA ALA A 20 16.18 -21.95 4.81
C ALA A 20 15.18 -23.13 4.91
N ARG A 21 14.25 -23.07 5.86
CA ARG A 21 13.21 -24.10 6.02
C ARG A 21 12.21 -24.06 4.86
N ALA A 22 11.78 -22.87 4.44
CA ALA A 22 10.92 -22.70 3.28
C ALA A 22 11.58 -23.25 2.00
N GLU A 23 12.88 -23.00 1.80
CA GLU A 23 13.63 -23.53 0.67
C GLU A 23 13.70 -25.07 0.69
N HIS A 24 13.97 -25.67 1.85
CA HIS A 24 13.98 -27.12 2.00
C HIS A 24 12.61 -27.75 1.67
N TRP A 25 11.51 -27.12 2.11
CA TRP A 25 10.16 -27.58 1.76
C TRP A 25 9.86 -27.49 0.26
N ILE A 26 10.35 -26.45 -0.41
CA ILE A 26 10.20 -26.31 -1.86
C ILE A 26 10.99 -27.40 -2.59
N LYS A 27 12.26 -27.62 -2.21
CA LYS A 27 13.13 -28.65 -2.81
C LYS A 27 12.57 -30.07 -2.62
N SER A 28 11.93 -30.33 -1.48
CA SER A 28 11.28 -31.62 -1.18
C SER A 28 9.84 -31.74 -1.70
N GLY A 29 9.31 -30.75 -2.43
CA GLY A 29 7.94 -30.77 -2.97
C GLY A 29 6.81 -30.58 -1.92
N LYS A 30 7.16 -30.38 -0.65
CA LYS A 30 6.19 -30.16 0.45
C LYS A 30 5.52 -28.79 0.40
N ALA A 31 6.09 -27.82 -0.32
CA ALA A 31 5.52 -26.50 -0.46
C ALA A 31 5.69 -25.91 -1.87
N THR A 32 4.69 -25.13 -2.30
CA THR A 32 4.69 -24.40 -3.56
C THR A 32 4.98 -22.92 -3.31
N PRO A 33 6.02 -22.34 -3.93
CA PRO A 33 6.33 -20.92 -3.79
C PRO A 33 5.33 -20.04 -4.56
N PHE A 34 4.97 -18.90 -4.00
CA PHE A 34 4.18 -17.89 -4.69
C PHE A 34 4.49 -16.47 -4.21
N PHE A 35 4.00 -15.47 -4.94
CA PHE A 35 4.13 -14.07 -4.56
C PHE A 35 2.77 -13.46 -4.26
N ARG A 36 2.66 -12.76 -3.13
CA ARG A 36 1.50 -11.94 -2.77
C ARG A 36 1.94 -10.48 -2.67
N LYS A 37 1.58 -9.67 -3.66
CA LYS A 37 1.86 -8.21 -3.65
C LYS A 37 3.33 -7.84 -3.38
N GLY A 38 4.26 -8.59 -3.97
CA GLY A 38 5.70 -8.38 -3.80
C GLY A 38 6.30 -9.08 -2.57
N ILE A 39 5.51 -9.80 -1.79
CA ILE A 39 5.98 -10.63 -0.68
C ILE A 39 6.09 -12.07 -1.19
N PHE A 40 7.28 -12.66 -1.04
CA PHE A 40 7.49 -14.09 -1.28
C PHE A 40 6.86 -14.90 -0.15
N CYS A 41 6.06 -15.90 -0.50
CA CYS A 41 5.32 -16.76 0.43
C CYS A 41 5.43 -18.21 -0.03
N VAL A 42 5.13 -19.13 0.86
CA VAL A 42 5.02 -20.57 0.53
C VAL A 42 3.65 -21.10 0.92
N ARG A 43 3.08 -21.95 0.07
CA ARG A 43 1.87 -22.72 0.35
C ARG A 43 2.25 -24.16 0.64
N LEU A 44 1.83 -24.70 1.78
CA LEU A 44 2.05 -26.12 2.07
C LEU A 44 1.15 -26.99 1.18
N ASN A 45 1.76 -28.01 0.59
CA ASN A 45 1.08 -29.06 -0.18
C ASN A 45 0.70 -30.26 0.71
N VAL A 46 1.22 -30.28 1.94
CA VAL A 46 0.98 -31.29 2.97
C VAL A 46 0.23 -30.67 4.15
N GLU A 47 -0.48 -31.48 4.93
CA GLU A 47 -1.09 -30.98 6.15
C GLU A 47 -0.01 -30.46 7.12
N PRO A 48 -0.21 -29.27 7.72
CA PRO A 48 0.73 -28.73 8.69
C PRO A 48 0.73 -29.61 9.94
N SER A 49 1.90 -29.79 10.54
CA SER A 49 2.05 -30.55 11.78
C SER A 49 1.23 -29.97 12.94
N ASN A 50 1.00 -28.66 12.93
CA ASN A 50 0.16 -27.97 13.91
C ASN A 50 -0.36 -26.66 13.31
N ARG A 51 -1.49 -26.17 13.83
CA ARG A 51 -2.14 -24.90 13.49
C ARG A 51 -2.12 -23.88 14.63
N HIS A 52 -1.44 -24.17 15.75
CA HIS A 52 -1.26 -23.20 16.83
C HIS A 52 -0.48 -21.98 16.34
N THR A 53 -1.03 -20.80 16.62
CA THR A 53 -0.44 -19.51 16.30
C THR A 53 -0.18 -18.74 17.58
N GLN A 54 0.92 -18.01 17.60
CA GLN A 54 1.13 -16.96 18.60
C GLN A 54 0.38 -15.70 18.16
N ALA A 55 0.12 -14.78 19.09
CA ALA A 55 -0.41 -13.46 18.74
C ALA A 55 0.55 -12.77 17.76
N VAL A 56 0.01 -12.27 16.65
CA VAL A 56 0.74 -11.51 15.62
C VAL A 56 0.07 -10.16 15.46
N ALA A 57 0.80 -9.11 15.81
CA ALA A 57 0.38 -7.73 15.68
C ALA A 57 0.87 -7.09 14.38
N VAL A 58 0.06 -6.17 13.86
CA VAL A 58 0.48 -5.21 12.84
C VAL A 58 0.47 -3.80 13.42
N GLY A 59 1.65 -3.19 13.51
CA GLY A 59 1.76 -1.76 13.82
C GLY A 59 1.74 -0.91 12.56
N ILE A 60 1.04 0.22 12.61
CA ILE A 60 0.83 1.15 11.50
C ILE A 60 1.23 2.56 11.96
N ASP A 61 2.32 3.09 11.41
CA ASP A 61 2.73 4.50 11.57
C ASP A 61 2.21 5.33 10.35
N PRO A 62 1.13 6.09 10.51
CA PRO A 62 0.56 6.90 9.45
C PRO A 62 1.32 8.23 9.29
N GLY A 63 2.26 8.28 8.34
CA GLY A 63 2.87 9.55 7.95
C GLY A 63 2.24 10.24 6.73
N SER A 64 2.57 11.53 6.56
CA SER A 64 2.05 12.36 5.46
C SER A 64 2.63 12.00 4.09
N LYS A 65 3.93 11.64 4.02
CA LYS A 65 4.63 11.24 2.79
C LYS A 65 5.04 9.77 2.78
N ARG A 66 5.44 9.26 3.94
CA ARG A 66 5.92 7.88 4.15
C ARG A 66 5.10 7.25 5.26
N GLU A 67 4.80 5.97 5.13
CA GLU A 67 3.97 5.23 6.08
C GLU A 67 4.70 3.95 6.47
N GLY A 68 4.85 3.71 7.78
CA GLY A 68 5.55 2.56 8.34
C GLY A 68 4.58 1.43 8.69
N TYR A 69 4.97 0.20 8.37
CA TYR A 69 4.22 -0.99 8.73
C TYR A 69 5.16 -2.07 9.24
N THR A 70 4.81 -2.67 10.38
CA THR A 70 5.55 -3.76 10.97
C THR A 70 4.62 -4.91 11.34
N VAL A 71 5.00 -6.13 11.01
CA VAL A 71 4.33 -7.37 11.44
C VAL A 71 5.24 -8.10 12.43
N LYS A 72 4.75 -8.33 13.66
CA LYS A 72 5.55 -8.86 14.77
C LYS A 72 4.73 -9.86 15.61
N SER A 73 5.39 -10.91 16.10
CA SER A 73 4.92 -11.72 17.24
C SER A 73 5.83 -11.50 18.45
N LYS A 74 5.49 -12.09 19.61
CA LYS A 74 6.36 -12.08 20.79
C LYS A 74 7.80 -12.50 20.44
N ALA A 75 7.96 -13.56 19.66
CA ALA A 75 9.26 -14.12 19.32
C ALA A 75 10.02 -13.34 18.24
N HIS A 76 9.36 -12.91 17.16
CA HIS A 76 10.08 -12.41 15.98
C HIS A 76 9.43 -11.20 15.30
N THR A 77 10.26 -10.44 14.60
CA THR A 77 9.82 -9.38 13.67
C THR A 77 9.82 -9.93 12.24
N TYR A 78 8.64 -10.19 11.69
CA TYR A 78 8.50 -10.89 10.41
C TYR A 78 8.70 -9.99 9.21
N LEU A 79 8.15 -8.78 9.25
CA LEU A 79 8.12 -7.91 8.08
C LEU A 79 8.11 -6.43 8.48
N ASN A 80 8.96 -5.63 7.83
CA ASN A 80 8.89 -4.18 7.85
C ASN A 80 8.72 -3.65 6.43
N GLN A 81 7.69 -2.84 6.20
CA GLN A 81 7.44 -2.18 4.91
C GLN A 81 7.25 -0.68 5.10
N GLN A 82 7.92 0.08 4.25
CA GLN A 82 7.71 1.53 4.17
C GLN A 82 7.01 1.86 2.87
N PHE A 83 5.83 2.45 2.96
CA PHE A 83 5.06 2.86 1.80
C PHE A 83 5.21 4.35 1.50
N HIS A 84 5.20 4.70 0.22
CA HIS A 84 4.87 6.07 -0.20
C HIS A 84 3.37 6.29 -0.04
N ALA A 85 3.01 7.42 0.56
CA ALA A 85 1.62 7.83 0.66
C ALA A 85 1.03 8.14 -0.72
N VAL A 86 -0.27 7.90 -0.87
CA VAL A 86 -1.01 8.26 -2.08
C VAL A 86 -1.33 9.76 -2.04
N ASP A 87 -0.68 10.54 -2.90
CA ASP A 87 -0.80 12.01 -2.96
C ASP A 87 -1.44 12.54 -4.26
N TRP A 88 -1.27 11.84 -5.38
CA TRP A 88 -1.74 12.26 -6.71
C TRP A 88 -3.26 12.35 -6.90
N VAL A 89 -4.05 11.89 -5.92
CA VAL A 89 -5.52 11.89 -6.02
C VAL A 89 -6.07 13.30 -5.87
N LYS A 90 -5.42 14.16 -5.06
CA LYS A 90 -5.81 15.56 -4.90
C LYS A 90 -5.78 16.28 -6.25
N ASP A 91 -4.64 16.26 -6.94
CA ASP A 91 -4.46 16.92 -8.23
C ASP A 91 -5.39 16.34 -9.30
N SER A 92 -5.65 15.04 -9.24
CA SER A 92 -6.58 14.37 -10.18
C SER A 92 -8.03 14.82 -9.98
N GLU A 93 -8.48 15.01 -8.74
CA GLU A 93 -9.81 15.53 -8.41
C GLU A 93 -9.95 17.01 -8.72
N GLU A 94 -8.91 17.79 -8.50
CA GLU A 94 -8.83 19.21 -8.86
C GLU A 94 -8.95 19.38 -10.39
N ALA A 95 -8.12 18.68 -11.16
CA ALA A 95 -8.17 18.71 -12.63
C ALA A 95 -9.57 18.31 -13.16
N SER A 96 -10.16 17.25 -12.61
CA SER A 96 -11.52 16.81 -12.96
C SER A 96 -12.58 17.88 -12.65
N THR A 97 -12.44 18.55 -11.50
CA THR A 97 -13.37 19.60 -11.06
C THR A 97 -13.26 20.84 -11.94
N ASN A 98 -12.05 21.28 -12.26
CA ASN A 98 -11.81 22.42 -13.14
C ASN A 98 -12.33 22.14 -14.55
N ALA A 99 -12.08 20.94 -15.11
CA ALA A 99 -12.63 20.54 -16.41
C ALA A 99 -14.18 20.53 -16.41
N ARG A 100 -14.81 20.09 -15.33
CA ARG A 100 -16.27 20.15 -15.17
C ARG A 100 -16.78 21.59 -15.11
N ARG A 101 -16.10 22.49 -14.38
CA ARG A 101 -16.44 23.92 -14.31
C ARG A 101 -16.31 24.60 -15.67
N ALA A 102 -15.18 24.43 -16.34
CA ALA A 102 -14.92 25.02 -17.66
C ALA A 102 -15.90 24.53 -18.75
N ARG A 103 -16.39 23.28 -18.67
CA ARG A 103 -17.45 22.80 -19.57
C ARG A 103 -18.79 23.47 -19.28
N ARG A 104 -19.12 23.69 -17.99
CA ARG A 104 -20.36 24.35 -17.61
C ARG A 104 -20.36 25.80 -18.05
N SER A 105 -19.29 26.56 -17.80
CA SER A 105 -19.19 27.96 -18.20
C SER A 105 -19.37 28.17 -19.71
N ARG A 106 -18.77 27.29 -20.55
CA ARG A 106 -18.91 27.36 -22.00
C ARG A 106 -20.29 26.96 -22.54
N LYS A 107 -21.12 26.26 -21.77
CA LYS A 107 -22.37 25.65 -22.24
C LYS A 107 -23.64 26.23 -21.60
N THR A 108 -23.60 27.41 -20.97
CA THR A 108 -24.80 27.95 -20.31
C THR A 108 -24.89 29.47 -20.29
N PRO A 109 -25.91 30.05 -20.97
CA PRO A 109 -26.49 31.32 -20.55
C PRO A 109 -27.51 31.16 -19.39
N TYR A 110 -28.25 30.03 -19.29
CA TYR A 110 -29.36 29.89 -18.33
C TYR A 110 -29.53 28.49 -17.70
N ARG A 111 -28.57 28.01 -16.88
CA ARG A 111 -28.77 26.73 -16.15
C ARG A 111 -29.11 26.97 -14.68
N PRO A 112 -30.27 26.51 -14.17
CA PRO A 112 -30.64 26.65 -12.77
C PRO A 112 -29.67 25.89 -11.85
N ASN A 113 -29.47 26.44 -10.65
CA ASN A 113 -28.59 25.85 -9.65
C ASN A 113 -29.11 24.49 -9.19
N ARG A 114 -28.24 23.48 -9.09
CA ARG A 114 -28.61 22.17 -8.54
C ARG A 114 -28.64 22.24 -7.01
N GLN A 115 -29.82 22.03 -6.43
CA GLN A 115 -30.04 22.02 -4.98
C GLN A 115 -29.45 20.77 -4.28
N ASN A 116 -29.37 19.62 -4.97
CA ASN A 116 -28.85 18.36 -4.42
C ASN A 116 -27.33 18.24 -4.56
N ARG A 117 -26.57 18.92 -3.69
CA ARG A 117 -25.17 18.55 -3.41
C ARG A 117 -25.20 17.62 -2.21
N LYS A 118 -24.72 16.38 -2.34
CA LYS A 118 -24.39 15.55 -1.17
C LYS A 118 -23.35 16.33 -0.37
N ARG A 119 -23.76 16.94 0.74
CA ARG A 119 -22.90 17.67 1.68
C ARG A 119 -22.40 16.66 2.71
N GLY A 120 -21.09 16.66 2.98
CA GLY A 120 -20.47 15.75 3.94
C GLY A 120 -19.77 14.54 3.30
N GLY A 121 -19.12 13.74 4.16
CA GLY A 121 -18.33 12.58 3.79
C GLY A 121 -16.82 12.85 3.70
N ILE A 122 -16.05 11.76 3.59
CA ILE A 122 -14.59 11.81 3.53
C ILE A 122 -14.17 12.28 2.13
N PRO A 123 -13.34 13.34 2.01
CA PRO A 123 -12.81 13.79 0.72
C PRO A 123 -12.14 12.64 -0.06
N PRO A 124 -12.30 12.55 -1.40
CA PRO A 124 -11.77 11.41 -2.16
C PRO A 124 -10.25 11.20 -2.00
N SER A 125 -9.47 12.27 -1.90
CA SER A 125 -8.02 12.21 -1.67
C SER A 125 -7.70 11.58 -0.31
N THR A 126 -8.37 12.03 0.74
CA THR A 126 -8.25 11.47 2.09
C THR A 126 -8.71 10.02 2.14
N LYS A 127 -9.86 9.72 1.54
CA LYS A 127 -10.41 8.35 1.47
C LYS A 127 -9.45 7.41 0.76
N ALA A 128 -8.79 7.85 -0.31
CA ALA A 128 -7.82 7.03 -1.04
C ALA A 128 -6.60 6.66 -0.18
N ARG A 129 -6.14 7.57 0.69
CA ARG A 129 -5.04 7.29 1.65
C ARG A 129 -5.45 6.22 2.66
N TRP A 130 -6.61 6.37 3.29
CA TRP A 130 -7.13 5.37 4.24
C TRP A 130 -7.42 4.02 3.59
N GLN A 131 -8.05 4.01 2.41
CA GLN A 131 -8.28 2.80 1.63
C GLN A 131 -6.97 2.07 1.29
N PHE A 132 -5.89 2.82 1.06
CA PHE A 132 -4.59 2.22 0.81
C PHE A 132 -4.07 1.49 2.05
N LYS A 133 -4.16 2.09 3.24
CA LYS A 133 -3.78 1.43 4.50
C LYS A 133 -4.56 0.14 4.74
N ILE A 134 -5.88 0.21 4.62
CA ILE A 134 -6.77 -0.97 4.75
C ILE A 134 -6.36 -2.05 3.74
N ARG A 135 -6.01 -1.68 2.50
CA ARG A 135 -5.55 -2.64 1.49
C ARG A 135 -4.23 -3.32 1.88
N VAL A 136 -3.29 -2.59 2.45
CA VAL A 136 -2.01 -3.14 2.93
C VAL A 136 -2.28 -4.16 4.05
N VAL A 137 -3.06 -3.78 5.06
CA VAL A 137 -3.40 -4.67 6.19
C VAL A 137 -4.17 -5.91 5.71
N LYS A 138 -5.14 -5.76 4.81
CA LYS A 138 -5.84 -6.91 4.19
C LYS A 138 -4.89 -7.86 3.47
N VAL A 139 -3.82 -7.35 2.85
CA VAL A 139 -2.81 -8.21 2.23
C VAL A 139 -2.02 -8.96 3.29
N PHE A 140 -1.63 -8.30 4.37
CA PHE A 140 -0.94 -8.97 5.49
C PHE A 140 -1.83 -10.03 6.14
N ALA A 141 -3.11 -9.75 6.37
CA ALA A 141 -4.07 -10.72 6.93
C ALA A 141 -4.26 -11.96 6.05
N THR A 142 -3.98 -11.87 4.75
CA THR A 142 -4.06 -13.04 3.84
C THR A 142 -2.83 -13.95 3.91
N ILE A 143 -1.76 -13.56 4.61
CA ILE A 143 -0.49 -14.31 4.65
C ILE A 143 0.09 -14.44 6.06
N PHE A 144 -0.39 -13.67 7.03
CA PHE A 144 -0.04 -13.76 8.45
C PHE A 144 -1.31 -13.95 9.29
N PRO A 145 -1.26 -14.74 10.37
CA PRO A 145 -2.37 -14.92 11.29
C PRO A 145 -2.49 -13.70 12.23
N ILE A 146 -2.93 -12.56 11.68
CA ILE A 146 -3.03 -11.31 12.44
C ILE A 146 -4.10 -11.44 13.52
N SER A 147 -3.70 -11.18 14.76
CA SER A 147 -4.58 -11.12 15.93
C SER A 147 -4.87 -9.70 16.37
N ASP A 148 -3.95 -8.75 16.15
CA ASP A 148 -4.04 -7.39 16.69
C ASP A 148 -3.54 -6.34 15.68
N ILE A 149 -4.15 -5.17 15.67
CA ILE A 149 -3.75 -4.04 14.84
C ILE A 149 -3.51 -2.81 15.72
N GLY A 150 -2.32 -2.24 15.65
CA GLY A 150 -1.95 -1.00 16.33
C GLY A 150 -1.84 0.14 15.34
N ILE A 151 -2.43 1.28 15.65
CA ILE A 151 -2.32 2.49 14.82
C ILE A 151 -2.14 3.73 15.68
N GLU A 152 -1.24 4.62 15.27
CA GLU A 152 -1.08 5.92 15.93
C GLU A 152 -2.34 6.78 15.68
N ASP A 153 -2.95 7.28 16.75
CA ASP A 153 -4.08 8.20 16.67
C ASP A 153 -3.59 9.62 16.48
N VAL A 154 -3.64 10.07 15.23
CA VAL A 154 -3.35 11.47 14.89
C VAL A 154 -4.44 12.36 15.50
N LYS A 155 -4.04 13.30 16.36
CA LYS A 155 -4.92 14.33 16.92
C LYS A 155 -4.41 15.71 16.50
N ALA A 156 -5.22 16.44 15.76
CA ALA A 156 -4.93 17.83 15.45
C ALA A 156 -5.17 18.75 16.65
N ILE A 157 -4.22 19.63 16.95
CA ILE A 157 -4.35 20.64 18.00
C ILE A 157 -5.36 21.70 17.55
N THR A 158 -6.42 21.90 18.33
CA THR A 158 -7.34 23.03 18.15
C THR A 158 -6.78 24.29 18.81
N LYS A 159 -6.92 25.44 18.14
CA LYS A 159 -6.51 26.74 18.67
C LYS A 159 -7.74 27.54 19.12
N LYS A 160 -7.69 28.14 20.31
CA LYS A 160 -8.75 29.04 20.80
C LYS A 160 -8.91 30.22 19.82
N GLY A 161 -10.15 30.52 19.42
CA GLY A 161 -10.46 31.56 18.41
C GLY A 161 -10.18 31.20 16.94
N GLY A 162 -9.53 30.07 16.67
CA GLY A 162 -9.12 29.66 15.31
C GLY A 162 -10.23 29.04 14.48
N LYS A 163 -11.34 29.74 14.18
CA LYS A 163 -12.49 29.19 13.42
C LYS A 163 -12.09 28.51 12.09
N ARG A 164 -11.16 29.08 11.32
CA ARG A 164 -10.64 28.49 10.06
C ARG A 164 -9.64 27.35 10.28
N TRP A 165 -8.85 27.40 11.35
CA TRP A 165 -7.86 26.37 11.70
C TRP A 165 -8.56 25.11 12.22
N ASN A 166 -9.50 25.27 13.15
CA ASN A 166 -10.28 24.19 13.75
C ASN A 166 -11.26 23.52 12.75
N THR A 167 -11.35 24.03 11.53
CA THR A 167 -12.12 23.41 10.42
C THR A 167 -11.22 22.80 9.36
N SER A 168 -9.91 23.05 9.41
CA SER A 168 -8.91 22.61 8.42
C SER A 168 -7.96 21.61 9.07
N PHE A 169 -8.44 20.40 9.32
CA PHE A 169 -7.62 19.34 9.90
C PHE A 169 -6.75 18.63 8.86
N SER A 170 -5.72 17.93 9.34
CA SER A 170 -4.88 17.11 8.48
C SER A 170 -5.72 16.07 7.73
N PRO A 171 -5.31 15.64 6.52
CA PRO A 171 -5.96 14.51 5.85
C PRO A 171 -5.98 13.23 6.70
N LEU A 172 -5.09 13.09 7.68
CA LEU A 172 -5.04 11.96 8.61
C LEU A 172 -5.96 12.13 9.83
N GLU A 173 -6.57 13.29 10.03
CA GLU A 173 -7.64 13.45 11.03
C GLU A 173 -8.99 13.08 10.40
N VAL A 174 -9.24 13.61 9.19
CA VAL A 174 -10.52 13.46 8.52
C VAL A 174 -10.72 12.00 8.08
N GLY A 175 -11.77 11.36 8.59
CA GLY A 175 -12.11 9.98 8.21
C GLY A 175 -11.30 8.88 8.91
N LYS A 176 -10.49 9.21 9.92
CA LYS A 176 -9.76 8.21 10.71
C LYS A 176 -10.68 7.18 11.37
N GLN A 177 -11.81 7.62 11.92
CA GLN A 177 -12.82 6.74 12.53
C GLN A 177 -13.39 5.71 11.54
N TRP A 178 -13.60 6.13 10.29
CA TRP A 178 -14.00 5.19 9.23
C TRP A 178 -12.87 4.20 8.90
N CYS A 179 -11.61 4.64 8.92
CA CYS A 179 -10.50 3.72 8.74
C CYS A 179 -10.43 2.70 9.88
N TYR A 180 -10.58 3.14 11.13
CA TYR A 180 -10.56 2.27 12.31
C TYR A 180 -11.66 1.20 12.23
N SER A 181 -12.90 1.60 11.92
CA SER A 181 -14.00 0.63 11.79
C SER A 181 -13.83 -0.35 10.62
N GLU A 182 -13.13 0.03 9.55
CA GLU A 182 -12.79 -0.92 8.48
C GLU A 182 -11.62 -1.85 8.84
N LEU A 183 -10.72 -1.43 9.74
CA LEU A 183 -9.62 -2.26 10.26
C LEU A 183 -10.11 -3.23 11.33
N GLU A 184 -11.05 -2.81 12.19
CA GLU A 184 -11.69 -3.65 13.23
C GLU A 184 -12.40 -4.88 12.65
N LYS A 185 -12.85 -4.81 11.39
CA LYS A 185 -13.40 -5.97 10.64
C LYS A 185 -12.35 -7.05 10.34
N ILE A 186 -11.07 -6.74 10.50
CA ILE A 186 -9.95 -7.66 10.25
C ILE A 186 -9.48 -8.25 11.58
N ALA A 187 -9.20 -7.38 12.56
CA ALA A 187 -8.75 -7.73 13.90
C ALA A 187 -8.98 -6.53 14.85
N PRO A 188 -9.04 -6.74 16.17
CA PRO A 188 -9.10 -5.65 17.16
C PRO A 188 -8.06 -4.56 16.91
N VAL A 189 -8.49 -3.29 17.05
CA VAL A 189 -7.64 -2.11 16.79
C VAL A 189 -7.34 -1.38 18.09
N THR A 190 -6.05 -1.32 18.43
CA THR A 190 -5.53 -0.50 19.52
C THR A 190 -4.99 0.81 18.97
N LYS A 191 -5.41 1.91 19.60
CA LYS A 191 -5.00 3.27 19.23
C LYS A 191 -3.89 3.72 20.17
N PHE A 192 -2.78 4.16 19.61
CA PHE A 192 -1.61 4.63 20.37
C PHE A 192 -1.43 6.13 20.24
N ASP A 193 -1.00 6.78 21.31
CA ASP A 193 -0.56 8.17 21.33
C ASP A 193 0.90 8.28 20.86
N GLY A 194 1.16 9.32 20.05
CA GLY A 194 2.47 9.58 19.47
C GLY A 194 3.56 9.92 20.51
N TYR A 195 3.19 10.51 21.63
CA TYR A 195 4.15 10.87 22.68
C TYR A 195 4.16 9.82 23.81
N ASN A 196 3.00 9.59 24.42
CA ASN A 196 2.94 8.77 25.64
C ASN A 196 3.28 7.30 25.37
N ASP A 197 2.79 6.73 24.28
CA ASP A 197 3.01 5.31 24.01
C ASP A 197 4.26 5.11 23.16
N THR A 198 4.31 5.73 21.99
CA THR A 198 5.40 5.43 21.03
C THR A 198 6.72 6.09 21.38
N TYR A 199 6.74 7.39 21.71
CA TYR A 199 8.00 8.09 22.01
C TYR A 199 8.64 7.59 23.31
N LEU A 200 7.88 7.45 24.41
CA LEU A 200 8.43 7.00 25.70
C LEU A 200 8.94 5.57 25.65
N THR A 201 8.14 4.62 25.14
CA THR A 201 8.60 3.22 24.99
C THR A 201 9.82 3.13 24.08
N ARG A 202 9.90 3.96 23.03
CA ARG A 202 11.10 4.03 22.19
C ARG A 202 12.34 4.48 22.96
N GLN A 203 12.20 5.40 23.94
CA GLN A 203 13.31 5.80 24.82
C GLN A 203 13.70 4.69 25.80
N GLU A 204 12.71 4.04 26.43
CA GLU A 204 12.93 2.91 27.35
C GLU A 204 13.68 1.76 26.67
N LEU A 205 13.32 1.45 25.42
CA LEU A 205 13.97 0.41 24.62
C LEU A 205 15.30 0.87 23.96
N GLY A 206 15.74 2.11 24.17
CA GLY A 206 16.98 2.63 23.59
C GLY A 206 16.97 2.80 22.06
N LEU A 207 15.81 2.82 21.43
CA LEU A 207 15.66 2.86 19.97
C LEU A 207 15.76 4.29 19.43
N LYS A 208 16.80 4.58 18.63
CA LYS A 208 17.02 5.93 18.08
C LYS A 208 16.24 6.14 16.79
N LYS A 209 15.34 7.15 16.77
CA LYS A 209 14.65 7.60 15.56
C LYS A 209 15.57 8.46 14.71
N SER A 210 15.62 8.20 13.40
CA SER A 210 16.45 8.96 12.47
C SER A 210 15.91 10.37 12.29
N LYS A 211 16.80 11.36 12.26
CA LYS A 211 16.45 12.74 11.88
C LYS A 211 16.11 12.86 10.38
N ALA A 212 16.60 11.93 9.55
CA ALA A 212 16.37 11.92 8.10
C ALA A 212 14.99 11.33 7.74
N LYS A 213 13.94 12.17 7.80
CA LYS A 213 12.53 11.80 7.58
C LYS A 213 12.17 11.26 6.18
N LEU A 214 13.11 11.20 5.24
CA LEU A 214 12.91 10.62 3.90
C LEU A 214 13.77 9.39 3.66
N SER A 215 14.57 8.99 4.65
CA SER A 215 15.36 7.77 4.60
C SER A 215 14.45 6.55 4.49
N ASN A 216 14.96 5.51 3.84
CA ASN A 216 14.27 4.22 3.71
C ASN A 216 14.69 3.23 4.83
N GLY A 217 15.48 3.67 5.81
CA GLY A 217 15.94 2.85 6.91
C GLY A 217 14.86 2.59 7.97
N PHE A 218 15.01 1.50 8.73
CA PHE A 218 14.09 1.09 9.79
C PHE A 218 13.78 2.22 10.78
N ASN A 219 14.83 2.88 11.27
CA ASN A 219 14.76 3.97 12.24
C ASN A 219 14.06 5.23 11.74
N ALA A 220 13.74 5.36 10.44
CA ALA A 220 13.07 6.54 9.91
C ALA A 220 11.54 6.46 10.05
N HIS A 221 10.95 5.30 9.77
CA HIS A 221 9.50 5.11 9.69
C HIS A 221 8.98 3.79 10.27
N CYS A 222 9.79 2.73 10.29
CA CYS A 222 9.34 1.43 10.79
C CYS A 222 9.57 1.26 12.29
N VAL A 223 10.40 2.10 12.92
CA VAL A 223 10.65 2.03 14.37
C VAL A 223 9.38 2.30 15.17
N ASP A 224 8.58 3.30 14.80
CA ASP A 224 7.36 3.62 15.53
C ASP A 224 6.28 2.55 15.31
N SER A 225 6.14 2.04 14.08
CA SER A 225 5.27 0.89 13.81
C SER A 225 5.72 -0.37 14.55
N TRP A 226 7.02 -0.57 14.72
CA TRP A 226 7.55 -1.69 15.50
C TRP A 226 7.25 -1.54 16.99
N VAL A 227 7.42 -0.34 17.56
CA VAL A 227 7.10 -0.07 18.97
C VAL A 227 5.63 -0.32 19.26
N MET A 228 4.72 0.14 18.39
CA MET A 228 3.29 -0.19 18.53
C MET A 228 3.03 -1.70 18.49
N ALA A 229 3.71 -2.42 17.58
CA ALA A 229 3.59 -3.87 17.53
C ALA A 229 4.13 -4.53 18.81
N TYR A 230 5.27 -4.06 19.33
CA TYR A 230 5.86 -4.50 20.58
C TYR A 230 4.93 -4.29 21.78
N LEU A 231 4.27 -3.13 21.88
CA LEU A 231 3.32 -2.85 22.97
C LEU A 231 2.13 -3.83 23.01
N MET A 232 1.75 -4.42 21.88
CA MET A 232 0.65 -5.39 21.82
C MET A 232 1.08 -6.83 22.11
N VAL A 233 2.25 -7.28 21.62
CA VAL A 233 2.65 -8.71 21.70
C VAL A 233 3.89 -8.96 22.57
N GLY A 234 4.54 -7.91 23.08
CA GLY A 234 5.79 -7.98 23.83
C GLY A 234 6.94 -8.57 23.02
N GLY A 235 7.92 -9.15 23.71
CA GLY A 235 9.10 -9.79 23.15
C GLY A 235 10.39 -9.16 23.65
N ASP A 236 11.48 -9.41 22.93
CA ASP A 236 12.78 -8.83 23.26
C ASP A 236 12.80 -7.31 23.06
N SER A 237 13.68 -6.64 23.80
CA SER A 237 13.81 -5.18 23.85
C SER A 237 14.30 -4.54 22.54
N GLY A 238 14.71 -5.34 21.55
CA GLY A 238 15.22 -4.85 20.27
C GLY A 238 14.70 -5.62 19.05
N PRO A 239 14.61 -4.97 17.88
CA PRO A 239 14.21 -5.62 16.63
C PRO A 239 15.32 -6.53 16.09
N GLU A 240 15.13 -7.85 16.16
CA GLU A 240 16.00 -8.85 15.53
C GLU A 240 16.08 -8.71 13.98
N ASN A 241 15.07 -8.09 13.37
CA ASN A 241 15.01 -7.84 11.94
C ASN A 241 14.66 -6.38 11.66
N THR A 242 15.62 -5.64 11.11
CA THR A 242 15.50 -4.23 10.72
C THR A 242 15.44 -4.05 9.20
N ALA A 243 15.37 -5.14 8.42
CA ALA A 243 15.30 -5.02 6.95
C ALA A 243 13.96 -4.40 6.53
N VAL A 244 14.01 -3.26 5.84
CA VAL A 244 12.84 -2.53 5.35
C VAL A 244 12.67 -2.76 3.85
N ARG A 245 11.43 -3.05 3.44
CA ARG A 245 11.05 -3.06 2.02
C ARG A 245 10.32 -1.77 1.65
N GLU A 246 10.97 -0.94 0.83
CA GLU A 246 10.32 0.26 0.28
C GLU A 246 9.28 -0.14 -0.77
N CYS A 247 8.06 0.36 -0.61
CA CYS A 247 6.93 0.08 -1.48
C CYS A 247 6.34 1.38 -2.06
N LYS A 248 6.13 1.44 -3.38
CA LYS A 248 5.52 2.60 -4.05
C LYS A 248 4.21 2.19 -4.73
N PRO A 249 3.06 2.78 -4.37
CA PRO A 249 1.81 2.44 -5.03
C PRO A 249 1.82 2.81 -6.51
N ILE A 250 1.25 1.92 -7.33
CA ILE A 250 1.20 2.10 -8.78
C ILE A 250 0.02 3.03 -9.08
N ARG A 251 0.31 4.16 -9.74
CA ARG A 251 -0.73 5.10 -10.16
C ARG A 251 -1.52 4.53 -11.33
N ILE A 252 -2.78 4.20 -11.07
CA ILE A 252 -3.75 3.83 -12.10
C ILE A 252 -4.62 5.05 -12.40
N TYR A 253 -4.62 5.49 -13.65
CA TYR A 253 -5.43 6.61 -14.10
C TYR A 253 -6.87 6.16 -14.37
N ARG A 254 -7.86 6.93 -13.91
CA ARG A 254 -9.27 6.70 -14.23
C ARG A 254 -9.50 6.75 -15.74
N ARG A 255 -10.42 5.91 -16.24
CA ARG A 255 -10.80 5.90 -17.66
C ARG A 255 -11.33 7.27 -18.06
N GLN A 256 -10.76 7.81 -19.13
CA GLN A 256 -11.18 9.02 -19.81
C GLN A 256 -11.47 8.63 -21.27
N LEU A 257 -12.69 8.87 -21.74
CA LEU A 257 -13.04 8.63 -23.14
C LEU A 257 -12.34 9.61 -24.08
N HIS A 258 -12.19 10.86 -23.63
CA HIS A 258 -11.52 11.92 -24.35
C HIS A 258 -10.60 12.66 -23.38
N VAL A 259 -9.30 12.66 -23.66
CA VAL A 259 -8.32 13.46 -22.90
C VAL A 259 -8.59 14.97 -23.04
N PHE A 260 -8.14 15.74 -22.05
CA PHE A 260 -8.39 17.19 -21.98
C PHE A 260 -7.68 17.99 -23.07
N ASN A 261 -6.45 17.62 -23.41
CA ASN A 261 -5.70 18.26 -24.48
C ASN A 261 -5.87 17.41 -25.75
N PRO A 262 -6.38 17.99 -26.85
CA PRO A 262 -6.42 17.28 -28.12
C PRO A 262 -5.00 16.99 -28.60
N GLY A 263 -4.85 15.90 -29.35
CA GLY A 263 -3.64 15.62 -30.11
C GLY A 263 -3.60 16.39 -31.43
N LYS A 264 -2.73 15.94 -32.33
CA LYS A 264 -2.71 16.42 -33.72
C LYS A 264 -4.11 16.25 -34.34
N ASP A 265 -4.53 17.24 -35.13
CA ASP A 265 -5.83 17.26 -35.84
C ASP A 265 -7.07 17.29 -34.94
N GLY A 266 -6.94 17.71 -33.68
CA GLY A 266 -8.07 17.82 -32.75
C GLY A 266 -8.50 16.49 -32.11
N TYR A 267 -7.87 15.36 -32.50
CA TYR A 267 -8.22 14.03 -32.01
C TYR A 267 -7.98 13.88 -30.51
N ARG A 268 -9.00 13.41 -29.77
CA ARG A 268 -8.93 13.18 -28.33
C ARG A 268 -8.96 11.68 -28.03
N ARG A 269 -7.76 11.10 -27.90
CA ARG A 269 -7.60 9.68 -27.58
C ARG A 269 -8.24 9.28 -26.24
N PRO A 270 -8.70 8.02 -26.11
CA PRO A 270 -9.00 7.45 -24.80
C PRO A 270 -7.73 7.32 -23.95
N TYR A 271 -7.88 7.39 -22.63
CA TYR A 271 -6.77 7.27 -21.69
C TYR A 271 -7.22 6.64 -20.36
N GLY A 272 -6.28 6.11 -19.58
CA GLY A 272 -6.59 5.51 -18.29
C GLY A 272 -7.32 4.16 -18.41
N GLY A 273 -7.91 3.70 -17.32
CA GLY A 273 -8.47 2.35 -17.19
C GLY A 273 -7.59 1.40 -16.38
N SER A 274 -8.15 0.24 -16.04
CA SER A 274 -7.51 -0.81 -15.25
C SER A 274 -6.89 -1.92 -16.09
N MET A 275 -7.21 -1.97 -17.38
CA MET A 275 -6.76 -2.99 -18.33
C MET A 275 -5.97 -2.33 -19.47
N SER A 276 -5.10 -3.12 -20.09
CA SER A 276 -4.32 -2.79 -21.27
C SER A 276 -4.23 -4.06 -22.13
N GLN A 277 -4.96 -4.10 -23.23
CA GLN A 277 -5.00 -5.25 -24.16
C GLN A 277 -5.19 -6.60 -23.45
N GLY A 278 -6.20 -6.71 -22.58
CA GLY A 278 -6.50 -7.93 -21.82
C GLY A 278 -5.65 -8.16 -20.56
N LEU A 279 -4.56 -7.40 -20.37
CA LEU A 279 -3.71 -7.49 -19.18
C LEU A 279 -4.04 -6.40 -18.16
N LYS A 280 -4.11 -6.78 -16.88
CA LYS A 280 -4.40 -5.83 -15.79
C LYS A 280 -3.19 -4.93 -15.53
N ARG A 281 -3.41 -3.61 -15.50
CA ARG A 281 -2.35 -2.61 -15.22
C ARG A 281 -1.79 -2.80 -13.81
N GLY A 282 -0.46 -2.73 -13.69
CA GLY A 282 0.28 -3.13 -12.49
C GLY A 282 0.47 -4.65 -12.36
N GLY A 283 -0.05 -5.44 -13.31
CA GLY A 283 0.26 -6.85 -13.46
C GLY A 283 1.73 -7.05 -13.80
N ILE A 284 2.39 -7.97 -13.09
CA ILE A 284 3.76 -8.41 -13.35
C ILE A 284 3.72 -9.43 -14.48
N VAL A 285 4.57 -9.23 -15.48
CA VAL A 285 4.75 -10.10 -16.63
C VAL A 285 6.23 -10.45 -16.80
N LYS A 286 6.51 -11.63 -17.37
CA LYS A 286 7.83 -11.99 -17.92
C LYS A 286 7.81 -11.68 -19.43
N HIS A 287 8.71 -10.83 -19.87
CA HIS A 287 8.92 -10.50 -21.29
C HIS A 287 10.31 -10.98 -21.74
N PRO A 288 10.48 -11.58 -22.94
CA PRO A 288 11.75 -12.12 -23.40
C PRO A 288 12.92 -11.13 -23.32
N LYS A 289 12.71 -9.90 -23.81
CA LYS A 289 13.73 -8.84 -23.82
C LYS A 289 13.96 -8.13 -22.49
N TYR A 290 12.91 -7.96 -21.68
CA TYR A 290 12.92 -7.04 -20.53
C TYR A 290 12.86 -7.77 -19.18
N GLY A 291 12.80 -9.11 -19.19
CA GLY A 291 12.63 -9.91 -17.99
C GLY A 291 11.33 -9.62 -17.25
N LYS A 292 11.39 -9.54 -15.92
CA LYS A 292 10.22 -9.25 -15.06
C LYS A 292 9.95 -7.74 -15.04
N CYS A 293 8.79 -7.35 -15.52
CA CYS A 293 8.33 -5.95 -15.59
C CYS A 293 6.84 -5.87 -15.24
N TYR A 294 6.29 -4.67 -15.09
CA TYR A 294 4.84 -4.49 -14.91
C TYR A 294 4.18 -3.77 -16.07
N VAL A 295 2.92 -4.14 -16.33
CA VAL A 295 2.08 -3.63 -17.40
C VAL A 295 1.59 -2.22 -17.06
N GLY A 296 1.87 -1.28 -17.97
CA GLY A 296 1.42 0.11 -17.92
C GLY A 296 0.20 0.34 -18.81
N GLY A 297 0.21 1.44 -19.56
CA GLY A 297 -0.87 1.80 -20.47
C GLY A 297 -0.87 0.97 -21.76
N GLU A 298 -1.77 1.33 -22.66
CA GLU A 298 -1.87 0.73 -23.99
C GLU A 298 -1.82 1.80 -25.08
N ASP A 299 -1.35 1.38 -26.24
CA ASP A 299 -1.64 2.00 -27.52
C ASP A 299 -2.73 1.18 -28.20
N VAL A 300 -3.95 1.71 -28.20
CA VAL A 300 -5.14 1.03 -28.72
C VAL A 300 -5.03 0.81 -30.22
N GLN A 301 -4.46 1.77 -30.98
CA GLN A 301 -4.39 1.68 -32.43
C GLN A 301 -3.41 0.60 -32.88
N LYS A 302 -2.28 0.48 -32.17
CA LYS A 302 -1.24 -0.50 -32.51
C LYS A 302 -1.41 -1.84 -31.78
N SER A 303 -2.43 -1.98 -30.94
CA SER A 303 -2.60 -3.12 -30.03
C SER A 303 -1.29 -3.45 -29.28
N ARG A 304 -0.69 -2.42 -28.66
CA ARG A 304 0.56 -2.55 -27.90
C ARG A 304 0.37 -2.10 -26.46
N ILE A 305 1.27 -2.55 -25.60
CA ILE A 305 1.31 -2.14 -24.19
C ILE A 305 2.64 -1.51 -23.82
N SER A 306 2.61 -0.64 -22.81
CA SER A 306 3.83 -0.14 -22.18
C SER A 306 4.26 -1.05 -21.05
N LEU A 307 5.57 -1.31 -20.95
CA LEU A 307 6.17 -2.08 -19.87
C LEU A 307 7.05 -1.17 -19.03
N HIS A 308 7.09 -1.42 -17.73
CA HIS A 308 7.79 -0.60 -16.75
C HIS A 308 8.67 -1.46 -15.83
N SER A 309 9.81 -0.92 -15.44
CA SER A 309 10.72 -1.55 -14.47
C SER A 309 10.02 -1.69 -13.10
N LEU A 310 10.09 -2.88 -12.49
CA LEU A 310 9.60 -3.09 -11.12
C LEU A 310 10.38 -2.24 -10.11
N ASP A 311 11.69 -2.10 -10.31
CA ASP A 311 12.60 -1.47 -9.36
C ASP A 311 12.48 0.07 -9.42
N THR A 312 12.53 0.64 -10.62
CA THR A 312 12.56 2.11 -10.78
C THR A 312 11.18 2.71 -11.10
N GLY A 313 10.26 1.93 -11.68
CA GLY A 313 9.01 2.44 -12.26
C GLY A 313 9.18 3.14 -13.61
N LYS A 314 10.42 3.31 -14.09
CA LYS A 314 10.69 3.91 -15.40
C LYS A 314 10.12 3.02 -16.51
N ARG A 315 9.61 3.66 -17.56
CA ARG A 315 9.06 2.98 -18.74
C ARG A 315 10.20 2.37 -19.54
N LEU A 316 10.10 1.07 -19.80
CA LEU A 316 11.07 0.29 -20.57
C LEU A 316 10.76 0.35 -22.06
N CYS A 317 9.46 0.27 -22.41
CA CYS A 317 8.98 0.35 -23.80
C CYS A 317 7.50 0.76 -23.84
N GLN A 318 7.00 1.05 -25.05
CA GLN A 318 5.60 1.38 -25.32
C GLN A 318 4.95 0.50 -26.38
N ASN A 319 5.74 -0.36 -27.02
CA ASN A 319 5.37 -1.11 -28.21
C ASN A 319 5.47 -2.62 -27.99
N ALA A 320 5.37 -3.10 -26.74
CA ALA A 320 5.39 -4.53 -26.47
C ALA A 320 4.09 -5.18 -26.95
N LYS A 321 4.20 -6.37 -27.57
CA LYS A 321 3.05 -7.17 -27.96
C LYS A 321 2.53 -7.90 -26.70
N PRO A 322 1.22 -7.87 -26.41
CA PRO A 322 0.66 -8.59 -25.27
C PRO A 322 0.95 -10.11 -25.29
N ALA A 323 1.00 -10.71 -26.48
CA ALA A 323 1.30 -12.12 -26.67
C ALA A 323 2.71 -12.52 -26.16
N ASP A 324 3.67 -11.59 -26.17
CA ASP A 324 5.03 -11.83 -25.69
C ASP A 324 5.12 -11.75 -24.15
N CYS A 325 4.03 -11.37 -23.47
CA CYS A 325 4.00 -11.15 -22.03
C CYS A 325 3.34 -12.31 -21.30
N LYS A 326 4.13 -13.16 -20.63
CA LYS A 326 3.60 -14.18 -19.72
C LYS A 326 3.23 -13.55 -18.39
N PHE A 327 1.94 -13.52 -18.06
CA PHE A 327 1.45 -13.00 -16.77
C PHE A 327 1.94 -13.86 -15.59
N LEU A 328 2.39 -13.19 -14.53
CA LEU A 328 2.89 -13.84 -13.32
C LEU A 328 2.01 -13.57 -12.10
N ALA A 329 1.75 -12.29 -11.79
CA ALA A 329 0.99 -11.90 -10.60
C ALA A 329 0.46 -10.47 -10.70
N TYR A 330 -0.58 -10.13 -9.94
CA TYR A 330 -1.10 -8.76 -9.90
C TYR A 330 -0.59 -7.96 -8.69
N ASN A 331 0.05 -6.82 -8.94
CA ASN A 331 0.52 -5.91 -7.90
C ASN A 331 -0.18 -4.53 -7.95
N SER A 332 -0.51 -4.00 -6.78
CA SER A 332 -1.05 -2.63 -6.62
C SER A 332 0.03 -1.61 -6.22
N TRP A 333 1.23 -2.10 -5.90
CA TRP A 333 2.42 -1.32 -5.60
C TRP A 333 3.64 -2.12 -6.07
N ARG A 334 4.74 -1.42 -6.32
CA ARG A 334 6.04 -2.00 -6.60
C ARG A 334 6.90 -2.00 -5.35
N THR A 335 7.70 -3.04 -5.16
CA THR A 335 8.72 -3.10 -4.11
C THR A 335 10.05 -2.70 -4.75
N VAL A 336 10.71 -1.70 -4.18
CA VAL A 336 12.02 -1.24 -4.65
C VAL A 336 13.07 -2.21 -4.11
N LYS A 337 13.98 -2.68 -4.96
CA LYS A 337 15.15 -3.42 -4.48
C LYS A 337 15.99 -2.50 -3.58
N PRO A 338 16.55 -3.01 -2.47
CA PRO A 338 17.57 -2.28 -1.74
C PRO A 338 18.70 -1.93 -2.72
N SER A 339 19.14 -0.67 -2.72
CA SER A 339 20.43 -0.32 -3.29
C SER A 339 21.47 -0.93 -2.35
N PHE A 340 22.06 -2.06 -2.74
CA PHE A 340 23.20 -2.63 -2.02
C PHE A 340 24.47 -1.88 -2.38
#